data_AF-A0AAD7B783-F1
#
_entry.id   AF-A0AAD7B783-F1
#
_cell.length_a   1.000
_cell.length_b   1.000
_cell.length_c   1.000
_cell.angle_alpha   90.00
_cell.angle_beta   90.00
_cell.angle_gamma   90.00
#
_symmetry.space_group_name_H-M   'P 1'
#
loop_
_entity.id
_entity.type
_entity.pdbx_description
1 polymer ?
#
loop_
_entity_poly.entity_id
_entity_poly.type
_entity_poly.pdbx_seq_one_letter_code
_entity_poly.pdbx_strand_id
1 'polypeptide(L)'
;MLTAQGLDLQFGTNVLGHLFFTELLLPALTKSSEHNKVPARVINTSSRMHTSLSAPLSGVDLVTVKGGPERDLWVKKAGKLGAPLGLYGQSKFIIISVSNYWAKRYPDVLVSCAVNPGGSKSDIARHQPRWKQRIVNFNQYPTPCI
;
A
#
# COMPACT_ATOMS: atom_id res chain seq x y z
N MET A 1 -6.39 9.80 10.37
CA MET A 1 -5.41 9.41 11.41
C MET A 1 -4.03 9.70 10.86
N LEU A 2 -3.09 10.04 11.74
CA LEU A 2 -1.70 10.32 11.37
C LEU A 2 -0.76 9.34 12.09
N THR A 3 0.41 9.10 11.53
CA THR A 3 1.52 8.43 12.22
C THR A 3 2.16 9.35 13.26
N ALA A 4 3.06 8.81 14.09
CA ALA A 4 3.84 9.61 15.04
C ALA A 4 4.67 10.71 14.37
N GLN A 5 5.08 10.51 13.11
CA GLN A 5 5.82 11.47 12.29
C GLN A 5 4.91 12.51 11.61
N GLY A 6 3.59 12.48 11.89
CA GLY A 6 2.63 13.41 11.31
C GLY A 6 2.30 13.13 9.84
N LEU A 7 2.52 11.91 9.34
CA LEU A 7 2.14 11.49 7.99
C LEU A 7 0.74 10.89 7.99
N ASP A 8 0.06 10.89 6.86
CA ASP A 8 -1.16 10.09 6.73
C ASP A 8 -0.88 8.63 7.07
N LEU A 9 -1.79 8.03 7.84
CA LEU A 9 -1.58 6.69 8.34
C LEU A 9 -1.39 5.67 7.22
N GLN A 10 -2.24 5.69 6.18
CA GLN A 10 -2.17 4.71 5.08
C GLN A 10 -0.90 4.90 4.26
N PHE A 11 -0.49 6.15 4.01
CA PHE A 11 0.77 6.45 3.35
C PHE A 11 1.98 5.98 4.18
N GLY A 12 2.05 6.39 5.45
CA GLY A 12 3.18 6.08 6.32
C GLY A 12 3.39 4.58 6.50
N THR A 13 2.31 3.81 6.70
CA THR A 13 2.40 2.37 6.93
C THR A 13 2.57 1.57 5.64
N ASN A 14 1.78 1.85 4.62
CA ASN A 14 1.71 0.98 3.42
C ASN A 14 2.71 1.38 2.33
N VAL A 15 3.30 2.57 2.43
CA VAL A 15 4.23 3.09 1.41
C VAL A 15 5.58 3.38 2.05
N LEU A 16 5.65 4.41 2.90
CA LEU A 16 6.95 4.93 3.35
C LEU A 16 7.72 3.89 4.15
N GLY A 17 7.04 3.16 5.05
CA GLY A 17 7.66 2.07 5.81
C GLY A 17 8.23 0.98 4.91
N HIS A 18 7.52 0.58 3.85
CA HIS A 18 7.97 -0.47 2.94
C HIS A 18 9.13 0.00 2.03
N LEU A 19 9.06 1.23 1.55
CA LEU A 19 10.14 1.85 0.78
C LEU A 19 11.42 1.90 1.61
N PHE A 20 11.35 2.46 2.82
CA PHE A 20 12.51 2.63 3.68
C PHE A 20 13.06 1.29 4.17
N PHE A 21 12.18 0.33 4.49
CA PHE A 21 12.60 -1.02 4.84
C PHE A 21 13.39 -1.69 3.72
N THR A 22 12.93 -1.57 2.47
CA THR A 22 13.64 -2.11 1.31
C THR A 22 14.98 -1.42 1.10
N GLU A 23 15.03 -0.11 1.26
CA GLU A 23 16.26 0.69 1.14
C GLU A 23 17.31 0.26 2.16
N LEU A 24 16.93 0.08 3.44
CA LEU A 24 17.82 -0.41 4.48
C LEU A 24 18.32 -1.84 4.23
N LEU A 25 17.50 -2.69 3.62
CA LEU A 25 17.87 -4.07 3.28
C LEU A 25 18.70 -4.17 1.99
N LEU A 26 18.77 -3.12 1.19
CA LEU A 26 19.42 -3.16 -0.12
C LEU A 26 20.84 -3.73 -0.08
N PRO A 27 21.74 -3.37 0.87
CA PRO A 27 23.07 -3.96 0.94
C PRO A 27 23.07 -5.48 1.17
N ALA A 28 22.13 -5.98 1.98
CA ALA A 28 21.99 -7.40 2.24
C ALA A 28 21.40 -8.14 1.03
N LEU A 29 20.42 -7.53 0.36
CA LEU A 29 19.84 -8.06 -0.87
C LEU A 29 20.87 -8.14 -2.01
N THR A 30 21.75 -7.12 -2.14
CA THR A 30 22.86 -7.13 -3.09
C THR A 30 23.82 -8.29 -2.82
N LYS A 31 24.28 -8.44 -1.57
CA LYS A 31 25.17 -9.56 -1.20
C LYS A 31 24.53 -10.92 -1.47
N SER A 32 23.23 -11.05 -1.18
CA SER A 32 22.48 -12.28 -1.48
C SER A 32 22.44 -12.56 -2.98
N SER A 33 22.19 -11.54 -3.81
CA SER A 33 22.20 -11.67 -5.27
C SER A 33 23.58 -12.10 -5.79
N GLU A 34 24.64 -11.45 -5.31
CA GLU A 34 26.02 -11.77 -5.68
C GLU A 34 26.43 -13.19 -5.28
N HIS A 35 25.98 -13.65 -4.10
CA HIS A 35 26.28 -14.99 -3.61
C HIS A 35 25.54 -16.07 -4.41
N ASN A 36 24.23 -15.90 -4.62
CA ASN A 36 23.37 -16.88 -5.27
C ASN A 36 23.40 -16.80 -6.80
N LYS A 37 24.04 -15.77 -7.37
CA LYS A 37 24.09 -15.48 -8.81
C LYS A 37 22.70 -15.33 -9.45
N VAL A 38 21.70 -14.94 -8.66
CA VAL A 38 20.33 -14.64 -9.10
C VAL A 38 19.79 -13.43 -8.34
N PRO A 39 19.01 -12.55 -8.98
CA PRO A 39 18.46 -11.37 -8.30
C PRO A 39 17.59 -11.74 -7.09
N ALA A 40 17.75 -10.98 -6.00
CA ALA A 40 16.88 -11.07 -4.83
C ALA A 40 15.46 -10.58 -5.16
N ARG A 41 14.46 -10.98 -4.37
CA ARG A 41 13.05 -10.69 -4.67
C ARG A 41 12.42 -9.80 -3.60
N VAL A 42 11.77 -8.71 -4.04
CA VAL A 42 10.97 -7.84 -3.18
C VAL A 42 9.56 -7.77 -3.74
N ILE A 43 8.61 -8.41 -3.07
CA ILE A 43 7.20 -8.49 -3.50
C ILE A 43 6.35 -7.66 -2.56
N ASN A 44 5.82 -6.55 -3.05
CA ASN A 44 4.93 -5.69 -2.26
C ASN A 44 3.46 -6.07 -2.46
N THR A 45 2.68 -6.07 -1.38
CA THR A 45 1.25 -6.37 -1.46
C THR A 45 0.44 -5.11 -1.79
N SER A 46 -0.07 -5.05 -3.02
CA SER A 46 -1.05 -4.07 -3.49
C SER A 46 -2.51 -4.57 -3.30
N SER A 47 -3.47 -3.92 -3.94
CA SER A 47 -4.90 -4.26 -3.91
C SER A 47 -5.59 -3.73 -5.16
N ARG A 48 -6.69 -4.34 -5.61
CA ARG A 48 -7.56 -3.77 -6.67
C ARG A 48 -8.04 -2.35 -6.35
N MET A 49 -8.03 -1.94 -5.07
CA MET A 49 -8.34 -0.58 -4.67
C MET A 49 -7.33 0.47 -5.18
N HIS A 50 -6.24 0.10 -5.83
CA HIS A 50 -5.35 1.06 -6.48
C HIS A 50 -5.97 1.74 -7.73
N THR A 51 -7.10 1.25 -8.24
CA THR A 51 -7.71 1.77 -9.47
C THR A 51 -8.47 3.07 -9.24
N SER A 52 -8.82 3.74 -10.34
CA SER A 52 -9.47 5.06 -10.40
C SER A 52 -10.78 5.22 -9.61
N LEU A 53 -11.39 4.13 -9.13
CA LEU A 53 -12.56 4.19 -8.24
C LEU A 53 -12.19 4.57 -6.80
N SER A 54 -10.92 4.39 -6.42
CA SER A 54 -10.43 4.50 -5.03
C SER A 54 -9.09 5.23 -4.92
N ALA A 55 -8.47 5.66 -6.03
CA ALA A 55 -7.27 6.49 -6.05
C ALA A 55 -7.49 7.71 -6.97
N PRO A 56 -6.83 8.85 -6.72
CA PRO A 56 -6.92 10.01 -7.60
C PRO A 56 -6.52 9.67 -9.04
N LEU A 57 -7.25 10.19 -10.03
CA LEU A 57 -6.87 10.06 -11.45
C LEU A 57 -5.52 10.71 -11.76
N SER A 58 -5.12 11.70 -10.96
CA SER A 58 -3.80 12.35 -11.00
C SER A 58 -2.66 11.46 -10.46
N GLY A 59 -2.96 10.24 -10.00
CA GLY A 59 -2.02 9.29 -9.41
C GLY A 59 -1.89 9.47 -7.90
N VAL A 60 -1.33 10.60 -7.45
CA VAL A 60 -1.10 10.88 -6.03
C VAL A 60 -1.53 12.30 -5.69
N ASP A 61 -2.40 12.44 -4.71
CA ASP A 61 -2.73 13.73 -4.11
C ASP A 61 -1.75 14.03 -2.98
N LEU A 62 -0.70 14.79 -3.28
CA LEU A 62 0.37 15.09 -2.33
C LEU A 62 -0.11 15.85 -1.09
N VAL A 63 -1.21 16.61 -1.21
CA VAL A 63 -1.84 17.30 -0.07
C VAL A 63 -2.24 16.31 1.02
N THR A 64 -2.56 15.07 0.64
CA THR A 64 -3.00 14.04 1.57
C THR A 64 -1.89 13.32 2.31
N VAL A 65 -0.61 13.49 1.90
CA VAL A 65 0.52 12.69 2.39
C VAL A 65 0.92 13.07 3.82
N LYS A 66 0.88 14.36 4.14
CA LYS A 66 1.25 14.89 5.46
C LYS A 66 0.02 15.45 6.16
N GLY A 67 -0.02 15.33 7.48
CA GLY A 67 -1.02 16.00 8.30
C GLY A 67 -0.94 17.52 8.16
N GLY A 68 -2.10 18.17 8.22
CA GLY A 68 -2.21 19.62 8.12
C GLY A 68 -3.61 20.07 7.72
N PRO A 69 -3.89 21.39 7.76
CA PRO A 69 -5.21 21.94 7.50
C PRO A 69 -5.78 21.54 6.14
N GLU A 70 -4.96 21.53 5.09
CA GLU A 70 -5.38 21.16 3.73
C GLU A 70 -5.81 19.68 3.63
N ARG A 71 -5.04 18.78 4.25
CA ARG A 71 -5.36 17.35 4.34
C ARG A 71 -6.65 17.11 5.12
N ASP A 72 -6.86 17.87 6.19
CA ASP A 72 -8.07 17.72 7.01
C ASP A 72 -9.31 18.24 6.29
N LEU A 73 -9.19 19.33 5.53
CA LEU A 73 -10.24 19.79 4.62
C LEU A 73 -10.53 18.75 3.53
N TRP A 74 -9.49 18.15 2.95
CA TRP A 74 -9.63 17.08 1.96
C TRP A 74 -10.40 15.89 2.55
N VAL A 75 -10.02 15.42 3.74
CA VAL A 75 -10.69 14.30 4.42
C VAL A 75 -12.13 14.64 4.77
N LYS A 76 -12.41 15.88 5.20
CA LYS A 76 -13.77 16.33 5.47
C LYS A 76 -14.63 16.32 4.20
N LYS A 77 -14.08 16.79 3.07
CA LYS A 77 -14.76 16.80 1.76
C LYS A 77 -15.02 15.39 1.22
N ALA A 78 -14.04 14.49 1.34
CA ALA A 78 -14.17 13.10 0.90
C ALA A 78 -15.09 12.25 1.80
N GLY A 79 -15.31 12.68 3.05
CA GLY A 79 -16.27 12.07 3.97
C GLY A 79 -15.83 10.72 4.54
N LYS A 80 -16.66 10.17 5.43
CA LYS A 80 -16.33 8.97 6.24
C LYS A 80 -16.13 7.68 5.44
N LEU A 81 -16.70 7.60 4.23
CA LEU A 81 -16.53 6.45 3.34
C LEU A 81 -15.47 6.72 2.27
N GLY A 82 -15.46 7.90 1.67
CA GLY A 82 -14.54 8.26 0.60
C GLY A 82 -13.12 8.44 1.09
N ALA A 83 -12.89 9.13 2.21
CA ALA A 83 -11.52 9.40 2.68
C ALA A 83 -10.73 8.12 3.00
N PRO A 84 -11.25 7.13 3.77
CA PRO A 84 -10.50 5.91 4.04
C PRO A 84 -10.23 5.08 2.79
N LEU A 85 -11.20 5.00 1.86
CA LEU A 85 -11.04 4.28 0.60
C LEU A 85 -10.02 4.97 -0.31
N GLY A 86 -10.11 6.30 -0.43
CA GLY A 86 -9.22 7.16 -1.22
C GLY A 86 -7.76 7.04 -0.78
N LEU A 87 -7.52 7.24 0.51
CA LEU A 87 -6.17 7.19 1.10
C LEU A 87 -5.57 5.78 1.00
N TYR A 88 -6.38 4.75 1.26
CA TYR A 88 -5.95 3.35 1.09
C TYR A 88 -5.62 3.05 -0.37
N GLY A 89 -6.52 3.38 -1.30
CA GLY A 89 -6.34 3.11 -2.72
C GLY A 89 -5.12 3.81 -3.28
N GLN A 90 -4.93 5.09 -2.95
CA GLN A 90 -3.71 5.82 -3.26
C GLN A 90 -2.46 5.13 -2.70
N SER A 91 -2.47 4.68 -1.45
CA SER A 91 -1.32 3.96 -0.87
C SER A 91 -0.97 2.70 -1.67
N LYS A 92 -1.98 2.00 -2.18
CA LYS A 92 -1.82 0.78 -3.00
C LYS A 92 -1.42 1.08 -4.45
N PHE A 93 -1.72 2.26 -4.96
CA PHE A 93 -1.16 2.78 -6.20
C PHE A 93 0.33 3.12 -6.03
N ILE A 94 0.67 3.90 -5.00
CA ILE A 94 2.06 4.34 -4.80
C ILE A 94 3.00 3.16 -4.60
N ILE A 95 2.59 2.12 -3.86
CA ILE A 95 3.46 0.95 -3.66
C ILE A 95 3.73 0.18 -4.97
N ILE A 96 2.81 0.22 -5.95
CA ILE A 96 3.07 -0.31 -7.30
C ILE A 96 4.16 0.53 -7.98
N SER A 97 4.05 1.86 -7.92
CA SER A 97 5.06 2.77 -8.47
C SER A 97 6.44 2.56 -7.83
N VAL A 98 6.48 2.33 -6.51
CA VAL A 98 7.72 2.02 -5.76
C VAL A 98 8.32 0.69 -6.22
N SER A 99 7.52 -0.37 -6.39
CA SER A 99 8.03 -1.63 -6.94
C SER A 99 8.63 -1.46 -8.34
N ASN A 100 7.98 -0.69 -9.21
CA ASN A 100 8.51 -0.38 -10.54
C ASN A 100 9.80 0.44 -10.48
N TYR A 101 9.90 1.38 -9.54
CA TYR A 101 11.11 2.15 -9.30
C TYR A 101 12.29 1.24 -8.94
N TRP A 102 12.12 0.33 -7.97
CA TRP A 102 13.18 -0.60 -7.56
C TRP A 102 13.61 -1.53 -8.70
N ALA A 103 12.65 -2.09 -9.43
CA ALA A 103 12.91 -2.95 -10.58
C ALA A 103 13.72 -2.24 -11.67
N LYS A 104 13.42 -0.96 -11.92
CA LYS A 104 14.16 -0.15 -12.91
C LYS A 104 15.54 0.28 -12.40
N ARG A 105 15.67 0.58 -11.10
CA ARG A 105 16.89 1.16 -10.53
C ARG A 105 17.97 0.11 -10.25
N TYR A 106 17.57 -1.13 -9.97
CA TYR A 106 18.45 -2.24 -9.60
C TYR A 106 18.12 -3.54 -10.36
N PRO A 107 18.06 -3.54 -11.70
CA PRO A 107 17.58 -4.68 -12.48
C PRO A 107 18.42 -5.95 -12.30
N ASP A 108 19.73 -5.80 -12.05
CA ASP A 108 20.65 -6.93 -11.87
C ASP A 108 20.70 -7.47 -10.43
N VAL A 109 20.07 -6.74 -9.50
CA VAL A 109 20.09 -7.08 -8.06
C VAL A 109 18.71 -7.50 -7.58
N LEU A 110 17.65 -6.88 -8.08
CA LEU A 110 16.29 -7.06 -7.60
C LEU A 110 15.33 -7.43 -8.73
N VAL A 111 14.54 -8.48 -8.50
CA VAL A 111 13.18 -8.56 -9.06
C VAL A 111 12.24 -7.92 -8.06
N SER A 112 11.71 -6.74 -8.39
CA SER A 112 10.69 -6.07 -7.59
C SER A 112 9.36 -6.01 -8.32
N CYS A 113 8.28 -6.42 -7.64
CA CYS A 113 6.94 -6.36 -8.19
C CYS A 113 5.91 -6.03 -7.09
N ALA A 114 4.69 -5.69 -7.53
CA ALA A 114 3.56 -5.50 -6.64
C ALA A 114 2.43 -6.43 -7.06
N VAL A 115 1.80 -7.10 -6.09
CA VAL A 115 0.76 -8.10 -6.34
C VAL A 115 -0.53 -7.74 -5.63
N ASN A 116 -1.66 -7.95 -6.30
CA ASN A 116 -2.97 -7.92 -5.65
C ASN A 116 -3.36 -9.36 -5.29
N PRO A 117 -3.43 -9.74 -4.01
CA PRO A 117 -3.68 -11.12 -3.59
C PRO A 117 -5.14 -11.57 -3.77
N GLY A 118 -6.03 -10.68 -4.23
CA GLY A 118 -7.47 -10.94 -4.29
C GLY A 118 -8.18 -10.62 -2.98
N GLY A 119 -9.46 -11.03 -2.89
CA GLY A 119 -10.27 -10.81 -1.69
C GLY A 119 -10.24 -12.01 -0.75
N SER A 120 -9.64 -11.86 0.42
CA SER A 120 -9.65 -12.87 1.49
C SER A 120 -10.37 -12.36 2.74
N LYS A 121 -11.06 -13.25 3.45
CA LYS A 121 -11.77 -13.01 4.72
C LYS A 121 -10.77 -12.83 5.86
N SER A 122 -9.97 -11.79 5.76
CA SER A 122 -9.07 -11.35 6.81
C SER A 122 -9.78 -10.38 7.76
N ASP A 123 -9.11 -10.10 8.87
CA ASP A 123 -9.59 -9.16 9.89
C ASP A 123 -9.54 -7.69 9.47
N ILE A 124 -9.27 -7.36 8.20
CA ILE A 124 -9.12 -5.97 7.72
C ILE A 124 -10.37 -5.11 7.93
N ALA A 125 -11.57 -5.72 7.91
CA ALA A 125 -12.84 -5.03 8.08
C ALA A 125 -13.41 -5.10 9.52
N ARG A 126 -12.69 -5.68 10.50
CA ARG A 126 -13.20 -5.99 11.86
C ARG A 126 -13.78 -4.79 12.63
N HIS A 127 -13.31 -3.57 12.33
CA HIS A 127 -13.76 -2.33 12.97
C HIS A 127 -14.82 -1.57 12.16
N GLN A 128 -15.31 -2.13 11.04
CA GLN A 128 -16.41 -1.56 10.26
C GLN A 128 -17.77 -1.96 10.85
N PRO A 129 -18.85 -1.22 10.58
CA PRO A 129 -20.20 -1.65 10.93
C PRO A 129 -20.52 -3.04 10.38
N ARG A 130 -21.28 -3.86 11.13
CA ARG A 130 -21.59 -5.26 10.78
C ARG A 130 -22.19 -5.44 9.39
N TRP A 131 -23.04 -4.51 8.94
CA TRP A 131 -23.63 -4.56 7.60
C TRP A 131 -22.56 -4.47 6.50
N LYS A 132 -21.54 -3.64 6.70
CA LYS A 132 -20.42 -3.48 5.75
C LYS A 132 -19.49 -4.69 5.80
N GLN A 133 -19.24 -5.27 6.98
CA GLN A 133 -18.49 -6.51 7.10
C GLN A 133 -19.17 -7.65 6.32
N ARG A 134 -20.51 -7.78 6.41
CA ARG A 134 -21.26 -8.79 5.63
C ARG A 134 -21.11 -8.61 4.13
N ILE A 135 -21.21 -7.37 3.63
CA ILE A 135 -21.02 -7.07 2.20
C ILE A 135 -19.59 -7.41 1.75
N VAL A 136 -18.59 -7.00 2.53
CA VAL A 136 -17.18 -7.26 2.21
C VAL A 136 -16.88 -8.76 2.22
N ASN A 137 -17.38 -9.50 3.22
CA ASN A 137 -17.14 -10.93 3.37
C ASN A 137 -17.89 -11.78 2.34
N PHE A 138 -18.94 -11.26 1.70
CA PHE A 138 -19.71 -12.00 0.70
C PHE A 138 -18.86 -12.35 -0.54
N ASN A 139 -18.00 -11.42 -0.97
CA ASN A 139 -17.14 -11.59 -2.15
C ASN A 139 -15.70 -11.99 -1.82
N GLN A 140 -15.45 -12.51 -0.61
CA GLN A 140 -14.11 -12.89 -0.15
C GLN A 140 -14.00 -14.39 0.02
N TYR A 141 -12.85 -14.93 -0.39
CA TYR A 141 -12.49 -16.31 -0.12
C TYR A 141 -12.15 -16.50 1.37
N PRO A 142 -12.42 -17.68 1.96
CA PRO A 142 -11.96 -17.97 3.31
C PRO A 142 -10.43 -17.83 3.40
N THR A 143 -9.94 -17.29 4.50
CA THR A 143 -8.51 -17.34 4.82
C THR A 143 -8.11 -18.80 5.06
N PRO A 144 -7.02 -19.30 4.45
CA PRO A 144 -6.51 -20.63 4.77
C PRO A 144 -6.25 -20.73 6.27
N CYS A 145 -6.70 -21.81 6.90
CA CYS A 145 -6.31 -22.11 8.28
C CYS A 145 -4.82 -22.44 8.29
N ILE A 146 -4.04 -21.65 9.03
CA ILE A 146 -2.65 -21.95 9.39
C ILE A 146 -2.68 -22.40 10.85
#